data_AF-Q7QEF2-F1
#
_entry.id   AF-Q7QEF2-F1
#
_cell.length_a   1.000
_cell.length_b   1.000
_cell.length_c   1.000
_cell.angle_alpha   90.00
_cell.angle_beta   90.00
_cell.angle_gamma   90.00
#
_symmetry.space_group_name_H-M   'P 1'
#
loop_
_entity.id
_entity.type
_entity.pdbx_description
1 polymer ?
#
loop_
_entity_poly.entity_id
_entity_poly.type
_entity_poly.pdbx_seq_one_letter_code
_entity_poly.pdbx_strand_id
1 'polypeptide(L)'
;MNDNIKYEMDMKMEPSSPPEKDRNMYSRCSSAGSIHTPTSSAHNSEDEEDSGDNKSSTMSYKERRREAHTQAEQKRRDAIKKGYDSLQELVPTCQQTDASGYKLSKASVLQKSIDYIGYLQQNKKKLEEERASLQKEVMALRIIKKNYEHMLQHQQTSPGRTEARLSDDVKFQVFKAIMDEMFVTFEQLPMSDFAELTSGVIPWLEEHCKPHLLRDVVNRMLAHITANCTADSGAPDLGNREMN
;
A
#
# COMPACT_ATOMS: atom_id res chain seq x y z
N MET A 1 -8.05 -9.34 -44.92
CA MET A 1 -9.15 -9.55 -43.96
C MET A 1 -8.87 -8.66 -42.77
N ASN A 2 -9.71 -7.64 -42.62
CA ASN A 2 -9.77 -6.77 -41.44
C ASN A 2 -10.55 -7.50 -40.34
N ASP A 3 -10.16 -7.27 -39.08
CA ASP A 3 -10.99 -7.20 -37.87
C ASP A 3 -10.05 -6.74 -36.74
N ASN A 4 -9.81 -5.45 -36.53
CA ASN A 4 -10.63 -4.51 -35.75
C ASN A 4 -11.02 -5.02 -34.35
N ILE A 5 -10.07 -5.00 -33.41
CA ILE A 5 -10.36 -5.02 -31.98
C ILE A 5 -10.08 -3.63 -31.41
N LYS A 6 -11.19 -2.92 -31.18
CA LYS A 6 -11.29 -1.63 -30.50
C LYS A 6 -11.65 -1.92 -29.03
N TYR A 7 -10.72 -1.64 -28.11
CA TYR A 7 -11.01 -1.39 -26.69
C TYR A 7 -10.15 -0.19 -26.30
N GLU A 8 -10.66 1.03 -26.52
CA GLU A 8 -11.36 1.83 -25.50
C GLU A 8 -10.38 2.39 -24.45
N MET A 9 -9.67 3.44 -24.86
CA MET A 9 -9.00 4.37 -23.95
C MET A 9 -10.05 5.33 -23.38
N ASP A 10 -10.55 5.06 -22.18
CA ASP A 10 -11.15 6.12 -21.35
C ASP A 10 -11.07 5.74 -19.86
N MET A 11 -9.96 6.11 -19.22
CA MET A 11 -9.97 6.34 -17.77
C MET A 11 -9.50 7.77 -17.53
N LYS A 12 -10.50 8.64 -17.46
CA LYS A 12 -10.42 10.01 -16.94
C LYS A 12 -9.57 10.06 -15.67
N MET A 13 -8.55 10.93 -15.69
CA MET A 13 -8.01 11.52 -14.47
C MET A 13 -9.12 12.35 -13.83
N GLU A 14 -9.53 12.00 -12.61
CA GLU A 14 -10.29 12.93 -11.78
C GLU A 14 -9.37 14.10 -11.34
N PRO A 15 -9.88 15.34 -11.30
CA PRO A 15 -9.12 16.46 -10.81
C PRO A 15 -8.95 16.36 -9.28
N SER A 16 -7.71 16.56 -8.84
CA SER A 16 -7.33 16.69 -7.44
C SER A 16 -8.13 17.80 -6.74
N SER A 17 -8.68 17.51 -5.56
CA SER A 17 -9.40 18.50 -4.73
C SER A 17 -8.47 19.65 -4.27
N PRO A 18 -8.97 20.89 -4.11
CA PRO A 18 -8.15 22.03 -3.69
C PRO A 18 -7.80 21.96 -2.19
N PRO A 19 -6.71 22.63 -1.75
CA PRO A 19 -6.30 22.66 -0.35
C PRO A 19 -7.26 23.53 0.49
N GLU A 20 -7.69 23.01 1.65
CA GLU A 20 -8.42 23.79 2.65
C GLU A 20 -7.47 24.79 3.34
N LYS A 21 -7.57 26.06 2.94
CA LYS A 21 -7.12 27.21 3.75
C LYS A 21 -8.33 28.04 4.16
N ASP A 22 -8.36 28.33 5.46
CA ASP A 22 -9.13 29.37 6.15
C ASP A 22 -10.66 29.25 6.17
N ARG A 23 -11.16 28.57 7.20
CA ARG A 23 -12.50 28.79 7.75
C ARG A 23 -12.45 28.98 9.26
N ASN A 24 -11.92 30.12 9.69
CA ASN A 24 -12.25 30.72 10.98
C ASN A 24 -12.80 32.12 10.71
N MET A 25 -14.10 32.22 10.44
CA MET A 25 -14.81 33.51 10.47
C MET A 25 -16.27 33.29 10.90
N TYR A 26 -16.47 33.34 12.21
CA TYR A 26 -17.79 33.52 12.83
C TYR A 26 -18.25 34.95 12.53
N SER A 27 -18.96 35.14 11.42
CA SER A 27 -19.66 36.40 11.16
C SER A 27 -20.92 36.47 12.00
N ARG A 28 -20.88 37.39 12.97
CA ARG A 28 -22.02 37.89 13.73
C ARG A 28 -23.05 38.48 12.75
N CYS A 29 -24.28 37.99 12.77
CA CYS A 29 -25.42 38.72 12.22
C CYS A 29 -26.14 39.46 13.36
N SER A 30 -26.04 40.78 13.35
CA SER A 30 -27.00 41.68 14.01
C SER A 30 -27.69 42.48 12.91
N SER A 31 -29.00 42.29 12.75
CA SER A 31 -30.00 43.37 12.66
C SER A 31 -31.40 42.84 12.31
N ALA A 32 -32.32 43.19 13.21
CA ALA A 32 -33.70 43.63 13.00
C ALA A 32 -34.66 42.88 12.05
N GLY A 33 -35.78 42.43 12.66
CA GLY A 33 -37.11 42.56 12.06
C GLY A 33 -37.76 41.25 11.60
N SER A 34 -38.59 40.64 12.45
CA SER A 34 -40.02 40.51 12.18
C SER A 34 -40.73 39.75 13.30
N ILE A 35 -41.96 40.19 13.55
CA ILE A 35 -42.87 39.88 14.64
C ILE A 35 -43.68 38.62 14.24
N HIS A 36 -44.13 37.87 15.24
CA HIS A 36 -45.09 36.74 15.22
C HIS A 36 -44.52 35.32 15.12
N THR A 37 -44.34 34.69 16.28
CA THR A 37 -44.83 33.32 16.52
C THR A 37 -45.47 33.27 17.91
N PRO A 38 -46.72 32.80 18.05
CA PRO A 38 -47.38 32.80 19.35
C PRO A 38 -46.88 31.62 20.19
N THR A 39 -46.53 31.96 21.43
CA THR A 39 -46.47 31.09 22.60
C THR A 39 -47.61 30.08 22.60
N SER A 40 -47.30 28.78 22.70
CA SER A 40 -48.27 27.75 23.05
C SER A 40 -48.51 27.82 24.55
N SER A 41 -49.50 28.62 24.96
CA SER A 41 -50.02 28.67 26.31
C SER A 41 -50.70 27.34 26.67
N ALA A 42 -50.42 26.86 27.88
CA ALA A 42 -51.14 25.78 28.51
C ALA A 42 -52.63 26.16 28.64
N HIS A 43 -53.50 25.40 27.98
CA HIS A 43 -54.94 25.51 28.16
C HIS A 43 -55.33 24.66 29.37
N ASN A 44 -55.50 25.30 30.53
CA ASN A 44 -56.35 24.75 31.59
C ASN A 44 -57.79 25.01 31.17
N SER A 45 -58.51 23.97 30.76
CA SER A 45 -59.98 24.00 30.80
C SER A 45 -60.41 23.55 32.19
N GLU A 46 -60.83 24.51 32.99
CA GLU A 46 -61.73 24.30 34.11
C GLU A 46 -63.13 24.40 33.51
N ASP A 47 -63.91 23.31 33.56
CA ASP A 47 -65.37 23.38 33.43
C ASP A 47 -65.99 22.14 34.07
N GLU A 48 -66.50 22.40 35.28
CA GLU A 48 -67.79 22.00 35.84
C GLU A 48 -68.15 20.54 36.18
N GLU A 49 -68.87 20.49 37.30
CA GLU A 49 -69.30 19.37 38.10
C GLU A 49 -70.40 18.54 37.40
N ASP A 50 -70.27 17.21 37.42
CA ASP A 50 -71.43 16.32 37.34
C ASP A 50 -71.32 15.24 38.42
N SER A 51 -72.35 15.23 39.26
CA SER A 51 -72.53 14.37 40.41
C SER A 51 -73.02 13.01 39.93
N GLY A 52 -72.14 12.00 39.99
CA GLY A 52 -72.47 10.64 39.60
C GLY A 52 -71.64 9.65 40.38
N ASP A 53 -72.15 9.26 41.53
CA ASP A 53 -71.74 8.08 42.30
C ASP A 53 -71.61 6.86 41.39
N ASN A 54 -70.37 6.48 41.05
CA ASN A 54 -70.08 5.13 40.56
C ASN A 54 -68.69 4.69 41.05
N LYS A 55 -68.70 4.16 42.27
CA LYS A 55 -67.55 3.71 43.06
C LYS A 55 -66.89 2.41 42.55
N SER A 56 -66.73 2.26 41.24
CA SER A 56 -65.93 1.18 40.65
C SER A 56 -65.64 1.52 39.19
N SER A 57 -64.37 1.43 38.77
CA SER A 57 -63.93 1.20 37.37
C SER A 57 -63.52 2.35 36.43
N THR A 58 -63.10 3.53 36.90
CA THR A 58 -62.42 4.50 36.01
C THR A 58 -61.27 5.22 36.72
N MET A 59 -60.02 4.79 36.46
CA MET A 59 -58.83 5.60 36.75
C MET A 59 -59.05 7.02 36.21
N SER A 60 -58.81 8.05 37.03
CA SER A 60 -59.05 9.44 36.66
C SER A 60 -58.26 9.79 35.37
N TYR A 61 -58.78 10.65 34.49
CA TYR A 61 -58.05 11.07 33.27
C TYR A 61 -56.62 11.56 33.58
N LYS A 62 -56.42 12.21 34.73
CA LYS A 62 -55.11 12.62 35.25
C LYS A 62 -54.18 11.43 35.53
N GLU A 63 -54.72 10.32 35.99
CA GLU A 63 -54.00 9.07 36.28
C GLU A 63 -53.58 8.35 35.00
N ARG A 64 -54.50 8.21 34.03
CA ARG A 64 -54.18 7.66 32.70
C ARG A 64 -53.04 8.41 32.01
N ARG A 65 -53.02 9.75 32.13
CA ARG A 65 -51.93 10.58 31.58
C ARG A 65 -50.59 10.32 32.28
N ARG A 66 -50.60 10.16 33.61
CA ARG A 66 -49.39 9.82 34.37
C ARG A 66 -48.86 8.44 33.98
N GLU A 67 -49.73 7.45 33.85
CA GLU A 67 -49.36 6.10 33.42
C GLU A 67 -48.72 6.09 32.03
N ALA A 68 -49.33 6.76 31.06
CA ALA A 68 -48.77 6.87 29.70
C ALA A 68 -47.38 7.53 29.70
N HIS A 69 -47.19 8.58 30.50
CA HIS A 69 -45.90 9.24 30.65
C HIS A 69 -44.84 8.30 31.28
N THR A 70 -45.21 7.57 32.34
CA THR A 70 -44.34 6.57 32.98
C THR A 70 -43.95 5.46 32.01
N GLN A 71 -44.90 4.93 31.23
CA GLN A 71 -44.64 3.91 30.22
C GLN A 71 -43.68 4.41 29.12
N ALA A 72 -43.88 5.64 28.64
CA ALA A 72 -43.00 6.25 27.65
C ALA A 72 -41.56 6.42 28.17
N GLU A 73 -41.40 6.88 29.41
CA GLU A 73 -40.08 7.02 30.03
C GLU A 73 -39.43 5.67 30.32
N GLN A 74 -40.19 4.65 30.71
CA GLN A 74 -39.67 3.28 30.87
C GLN A 74 -39.14 2.75 29.53
N LYS A 75 -39.92 2.89 28.45
CA LYS A 75 -39.49 2.49 27.09
C LYS A 75 -38.19 3.22 26.67
N ARG A 76 -38.07 4.51 27.00
CA ARG A 76 -36.85 5.28 26.74
C ARG A 76 -35.66 4.74 27.55
N ARG A 77 -35.85 4.41 28.83
CA ARG A 77 -34.81 3.84 29.69
C ARG A 77 -34.36 2.46 29.22
N ASP A 78 -35.30 1.63 28.78
CA ASP A 78 -35.01 0.29 28.26
C ASP A 78 -34.22 0.37 26.94
N ALA A 79 -34.54 1.32 26.07
CA ALA A 79 -33.77 1.58 24.85
C ALA A 79 -32.32 2.03 25.17
N ILE A 80 -32.15 2.93 26.15
CA ILE A 80 -30.80 3.36 26.60
C ILE A 80 -30.04 2.17 27.18
N LYS A 81 -30.69 1.34 28.02
CA LYS A 81 -30.07 0.15 28.61
C LYS A 81 -29.58 -0.81 27.53
N LYS A 82 -30.41 -1.10 26.53
CA LYS A 82 -30.02 -1.92 25.36
C LYS A 82 -28.82 -1.32 24.60
N GLY A 83 -28.75 0.01 24.49
CA GLY A 83 -27.60 0.71 23.92
C GLY A 83 -26.31 0.48 24.71
N TYR A 84 -26.37 0.51 26.04
CA TYR A 84 -25.22 0.20 26.90
C TYR A 84 -24.79 -1.26 26.79
N ASP A 85 -25.73 -2.20 26.73
CA ASP A 85 -25.42 -3.62 26.58
C ASP A 85 -24.69 -3.87 25.24
N SER A 86 -25.20 -3.28 24.15
CA SER A 86 -24.55 -3.37 22.82
C SER A 86 -23.16 -2.71 22.81
N LEU A 87 -23.01 -1.60 23.52
CA LEU A 87 -21.72 -0.90 23.62
C LEU A 87 -20.67 -1.73 24.37
N GLN A 88 -21.07 -2.45 25.41
CA GLN A 88 -20.17 -3.36 26.12
C GLN A 88 -19.73 -4.54 25.24
N GLU A 89 -20.61 -5.02 24.37
CA GLU A 89 -20.28 -6.06 23.38
C GLU A 89 -19.30 -5.56 22.30
N LEU A 90 -19.41 -4.30 21.86
CA LEU A 90 -18.51 -3.78 20.81
C LEU A 90 -17.13 -3.37 21.32
N VAL A 91 -16.99 -3.07 22.61
CA VAL A 91 -15.77 -2.55 23.20
C VAL A 91 -15.01 -3.68 23.92
N PRO A 92 -13.89 -4.18 23.37
CA PRO A 92 -13.21 -5.36 23.92
C PRO A 92 -12.74 -5.20 25.37
N THR A 93 -12.42 -3.98 25.78
CA THR A 93 -11.98 -3.65 27.15
C THR A 93 -13.14 -3.61 28.16
N CYS A 94 -14.39 -3.61 27.69
CA CYS A 94 -15.59 -3.80 28.51
C CYS A 94 -15.92 -5.29 28.69
N GLN A 95 -15.56 -6.15 27.74
CA GLN A 95 -15.77 -7.60 27.82
C GLN A 95 -14.79 -8.30 28.77
N GLN A 96 -13.58 -7.75 28.93
CA GLN A 96 -12.49 -8.31 29.74
C GLN A 96 -12.69 -8.21 31.26
N THR A 97 -13.82 -7.72 31.77
CA THR A 97 -14.06 -7.76 33.22
C THR A 97 -14.37 -9.18 33.65
N ASP A 98 -13.34 -9.75 34.27
CA ASP A 98 -13.20 -11.06 34.88
C ASP A 98 -14.47 -11.60 35.55
N ALA A 99 -14.50 -12.94 35.62
CA ALA A 99 -15.46 -13.87 36.22
C ALA A 99 -15.99 -13.58 37.65
N SER A 100 -15.76 -12.38 38.17
CA SER A 100 -16.23 -11.81 39.43
C SER A 100 -17.72 -11.41 39.43
N GLY A 101 -18.40 -11.41 38.28
CA GLY A 101 -19.83 -11.05 38.17
C GLY A 101 -20.15 -9.57 38.44
N TYR A 102 -19.14 -8.72 38.61
CA TYR A 102 -19.33 -7.29 38.87
C TYR A 102 -19.61 -6.52 37.56
N LYS A 103 -20.78 -5.90 37.46
CA LYS A 103 -21.19 -5.11 36.28
C LYS A 103 -20.40 -3.80 36.22
N LEU A 104 -19.80 -3.48 35.07
CA LEU A 104 -19.14 -2.18 34.88
C LEU A 104 -20.10 -1.03 35.15
N SER A 105 -19.57 0.04 35.74
CA SER A 105 -20.32 1.29 35.88
C SER A 105 -20.59 1.92 34.50
N LYS A 106 -21.72 2.62 34.36
CA LYS A 106 -22.06 3.34 33.13
C LYS A 106 -20.95 4.32 32.71
N ALA A 107 -20.37 5.03 33.67
CA ALA A 107 -19.26 5.95 33.42
C ALA A 107 -18.02 5.21 32.87
N SER A 108 -17.69 4.05 33.44
CA SER A 108 -16.57 3.22 32.97
C SER A 108 -16.78 2.71 31.54
N VAL A 109 -18.00 2.28 31.20
CA VAL A 109 -18.34 1.85 29.83
C VAL A 109 -18.15 2.99 28.85
N LEU A 110 -18.67 4.18 29.16
CA LEU A 110 -18.51 5.35 28.31
C LEU A 110 -17.03 5.73 28.11
N GLN A 111 -16.25 5.76 29.19
CA GLN A 111 -14.83 6.11 29.09
C GLN A 111 -14.06 5.09 28.24
N LYS A 112 -14.22 3.80 28.51
CA LYS A 112 -13.59 2.73 27.72
C LYS A 112 -14.00 2.80 26.24
N SER A 113 -15.22 3.23 25.96
CA SER A 113 -15.72 3.41 24.58
C SER A 113 -15.04 4.57 23.88
N ILE A 114 -14.85 5.71 24.57
CA ILE A 114 -14.11 6.87 24.05
C ILE A 114 -12.68 6.48 23.73
N ASP A 115 -12.01 5.79 24.66
CA ASP A 115 -10.64 5.33 24.48
C ASP A 115 -10.54 4.37 23.28
N TYR A 116 -11.52 3.47 23.13
CA TYR A 116 -11.54 2.53 22.01
C TYR A 116 -11.80 3.21 20.66
N ILE A 117 -12.67 4.24 20.60
CA ILE A 117 -12.85 5.05 19.39
C ILE A 117 -11.52 5.75 19.02
N GLY A 118 -10.83 6.33 20.00
CA GLY A 118 -9.52 6.95 19.79
C GLY A 118 -8.48 5.95 19.24
N TYR A 119 -8.45 4.75 19.81
CA TYR A 119 -7.61 3.65 19.34
C TYR A 119 -7.95 3.25 17.89
N LEU A 120 -9.23 3.08 17.55
CA LEU A 120 -9.66 2.75 16.19
C LEU A 120 -9.30 3.84 15.19
N GLN A 121 -9.43 5.12 15.56
CA GLN A 121 -9.03 6.25 14.72
C GLN A 121 -7.53 6.25 14.45
N GLN A 122 -6.71 6.02 15.48
CA GLN A 122 -5.26 5.92 15.33
C GLN A 122 -4.86 4.73 14.44
N ASN A 123 -5.47 3.57 14.66
CA ASN A 123 -5.24 2.38 13.83
C ASN A 123 -5.64 2.61 12.38
N LYS A 124 -6.81 3.22 12.14
CA LYS A 124 -7.27 3.57 10.80
C LYS A 124 -6.24 4.46 10.10
N LYS A 125 -5.78 5.53 10.76
CA LYS A 125 -4.77 6.44 10.24
C LYS A 125 -3.48 5.69 9.88
N LYS A 126 -2.99 4.82 10.77
CA LYS A 126 -1.79 4.00 10.53
C LYS A 126 -1.94 3.12 9.28
N LEU A 127 -3.07 2.43 9.13
CA LEU A 127 -3.34 1.59 7.96
C LEU A 127 -3.47 2.40 6.66
N GLU A 128 -4.03 3.60 6.73
CA GLU A 128 -4.11 4.51 5.58
C GLU A 128 -2.72 4.99 5.13
N GLU A 129 -1.83 5.31 6.07
CA GLU A 129 -0.44 5.67 5.80
C GLU A 129 0.36 4.51 5.18
N GLU A 130 0.22 3.30 5.74
CA GLU A 130 0.86 2.09 5.20
C GLU A 130 0.37 1.77 3.79
N ARG A 131 -0.94 1.85 3.55
CA ARG A 131 -1.53 1.69 2.22
C ARG A 131 -0.97 2.70 1.23
N ALA A 132 -0.87 3.97 1.62
CA ALA A 132 -0.33 5.02 0.76
C ALA A 132 1.17 4.77 0.44
N SER A 133 1.93 4.27 1.40
CA SER A 133 3.34 3.88 1.21
C SER A 133 3.46 2.74 0.19
N LEU A 134 2.71 1.65 0.38
CA LEU A 134 2.71 0.51 -0.53
C LEU A 134 2.28 0.88 -1.95
N GLN A 135 1.31 1.79 -2.10
CA GLN A 135 0.91 2.30 -3.42
C GLN A 135 2.04 3.05 -4.13
N LYS A 136 2.85 3.84 -3.39
CA LYS A 136 4.02 4.52 -3.96
C LYS A 136 5.09 3.52 -4.41
N GLU A 137 5.34 2.49 -3.61
CA GLU A 137 6.31 1.43 -3.95
C GLU A 137 5.88 0.66 -5.21
N VAL A 138 4.62 0.25 -5.28
CA VAL A 138 4.06 -0.41 -6.46
C VAL A 138 4.19 0.47 -7.71
N MET A 139 3.94 1.78 -7.57
CA MET A 139 4.13 2.72 -8.68
C MET A 139 5.59 2.80 -9.13
N ALA A 140 6.52 2.91 -8.18
CA ALA A 140 7.96 2.93 -8.47
C ALA A 140 8.41 1.65 -9.19
N LEU A 141 7.99 0.47 -8.69
CA LEU A 141 8.31 -0.81 -9.31
C LEU A 141 7.73 -0.94 -10.73
N ARG A 142 6.51 -0.42 -10.98
CA ARG A 142 5.93 -0.38 -12.32
C ARG A 142 6.73 0.51 -13.27
N ILE A 143 7.21 1.66 -12.80
CA ILE A 143 8.07 2.55 -13.59
C ILE A 143 9.39 1.83 -13.93
N ILE A 144 10.03 1.22 -12.94
CA ILE A 144 11.27 0.46 -13.12
C ILE A 144 11.08 -0.67 -14.13
N LYS A 145 10.03 -1.49 -13.96
CA LYS A 145 9.69 -2.57 -14.90
C LYS A 145 9.52 -2.03 -16.32
N LYS A 146 8.74 -0.96 -16.50
CA LYS A 146 8.52 -0.34 -17.81
C LYS A 146 9.82 0.16 -18.45
N ASN A 147 10.72 0.72 -17.66
CA ASN A 147 12.04 1.15 -18.14
C ASN A 147 12.89 -0.04 -18.61
N TYR A 148 12.89 -1.16 -17.88
CA TYR A 148 13.58 -2.39 -18.31
C TYR A 148 12.97 -2.99 -19.58
N GLU A 149 11.65 -3.06 -19.66
CA GLU A 149 10.94 -3.53 -20.87
C GLU A 149 11.32 -2.67 -22.09
N HIS A 150 11.37 -1.35 -21.92
CA HIS A 150 11.79 -0.43 -22.97
C HIS A 150 13.26 -0.66 -23.38
N MET A 151 14.19 -0.82 -22.44
CA MET A 151 15.60 -1.13 -22.75
C MET A 151 15.76 -2.47 -23.48
N LEU A 152 15.03 -3.50 -23.04
CA LEU A 152 15.00 -4.82 -23.69
C LEU A 152 14.45 -4.72 -25.11
N GLN A 153 13.38 -3.95 -25.32
CA GLN A 153 12.83 -3.71 -26.65
C GLN A 153 13.84 -3.00 -27.55
N HIS A 154 14.52 -1.95 -27.09
CA HIS A 154 15.58 -1.26 -27.86
C HIS A 154 16.77 -2.19 -28.20
N GLN A 155 17.10 -3.10 -27.29
CA GLN A 155 18.12 -4.12 -27.52
C GLN A 155 17.67 -5.14 -28.59
N GLN A 156 16.40 -5.58 -28.55
CA GLN A 156 15.83 -6.49 -29.55
C GLN A 156 15.57 -5.83 -30.91
N THR A 157 15.15 -4.57 -30.94
CA THR A 157 14.97 -3.77 -32.17
C THR A 157 16.28 -3.23 -32.73
N SER A 158 17.42 -3.65 -32.18
CA SER A 158 18.72 -3.70 -32.88
C SER A 158 19.03 -5.15 -33.27
N PRO A 159 18.32 -5.76 -34.25
CA PRO A 159 18.40 -7.20 -34.52
C PRO A 159 19.66 -7.56 -35.35
N GLY A 160 20.70 -6.71 -35.35
CA GLY A 160 21.78 -6.78 -36.35
C GLY A 160 23.19 -6.49 -35.87
N ARG A 161 23.50 -6.39 -34.57
CA ARG A 161 24.87 -6.00 -34.16
C ARG A 161 25.64 -6.88 -33.19
N THR A 162 25.02 -7.74 -32.39
CA THR A 162 25.78 -8.39 -31.30
C THR A 162 25.72 -9.92 -31.30
N GLU A 163 24.55 -10.54 -31.45
CA GLU A 163 24.45 -12.01 -31.32
C GLU A 163 24.97 -12.79 -32.54
N ALA A 164 24.95 -12.18 -33.73
CA ALA A 164 25.33 -12.83 -34.99
C ALA A 164 26.79 -12.59 -35.43
N ARG A 165 27.63 -11.93 -34.63
CA ARG A 165 29.01 -11.58 -35.06
C ARG A 165 30.08 -12.59 -34.68
N LEU A 166 29.83 -13.44 -33.67
CA LEU A 166 30.84 -14.32 -33.11
C LEU A 166 30.28 -15.74 -33.06
N SER A 167 31.06 -16.72 -33.54
CA SER A 167 30.75 -18.14 -33.34
C SER A 167 30.62 -18.43 -31.84
N ASP A 168 29.81 -19.40 -31.48
CA ASP A 168 29.68 -19.87 -30.10
C ASP A 168 31.02 -20.36 -29.55
N ASP A 169 31.92 -20.87 -30.39
CA ASP A 169 33.31 -21.19 -30.02
C ASP A 169 34.07 -19.96 -29.52
N VAL A 170 33.94 -18.82 -30.20
CA VAL A 170 34.62 -17.58 -29.82
C VAL A 170 34.02 -17.05 -28.52
N LYS A 171 32.70 -17.13 -28.36
CA LYS A 171 32.02 -16.77 -27.10
C LYS A 171 32.51 -17.63 -25.93
N PHE A 172 32.63 -18.94 -26.15
CA PHE A 172 33.12 -19.89 -25.15
C PHE A 172 34.58 -19.60 -24.79
N GLN A 173 35.44 -19.31 -25.77
CA GLN A 173 36.84 -18.98 -25.51
C GLN A 173 37.01 -17.67 -24.75
N VAL A 174 36.19 -16.66 -25.05
CA VAL A 174 36.16 -15.40 -24.28
C VAL A 174 35.68 -15.65 -22.85
N PHE A 175 34.61 -16.42 -22.66
CA PHE A 175 34.11 -16.78 -21.33
C PHE A 175 35.16 -17.55 -20.54
N LYS A 176 35.79 -18.56 -21.15
CA LYS A 176 36.87 -19.34 -20.54
C LYS A 176 38.01 -18.45 -20.08
N ALA A 177 38.47 -17.51 -20.91
CA ALA A 177 39.56 -16.61 -20.55
C ALA A 177 39.21 -15.69 -19.37
N ILE A 178 37.98 -15.19 -19.32
CA ILE A 178 37.50 -14.41 -18.15
C ILE A 178 37.52 -15.29 -16.90
N MET A 179 36.97 -16.51 -16.98
CA MET A 179 36.90 -17.43 -15.85
C MET A 179 38.29 -17.85 -15.37
N ASP A 180 39.22 -18.12 -16.28
CA ASP A 180 40.60 -18.49 -15.95
C ASP A 180 41.32 -17.33 -15.22
N GLU A 181 41.17 -16.09 -15.69
CA GLU A 181 41.78 -14.90 -15.07
C GLU A 181 41.19 -14.62 -13.69
N MET A 182 39.87 -14.79 -13.54
CA MET A 182 39.20 -14.68 -12.24
C MET A 182 39.62 -15.81 -11.30
N PHE A 183 39.77 -17.03 -11.80
CA PHE A 183 40.14 -18.18 -10.98
C PHE A 183 41.56 -18.05 -10.41
N VAL A 184 42.52 -17.61 -11.23
CA VAL A 184 43.92 -17.40 -10.79
C VAL A 184 44.01 -16.37 -9.67
N THR A 185 43.25 -15.28 -9.75
CA THR A 185 43.25 -14.25 -8.70
C THR A 185 42.46 -14.68 -7.46
N PHE A 186 41.41 -15.49 -7.65
CA PHE A 186 40.63 -16.05 -6.55
C PHE A 186 41.42 -17.08 -5.74
N GLU A 187 42.27 -17.89 -6.38
CA GLU A 187 43.11 -18.89 -5.71
C GLU A 187 44.13 -18.28 -4.74
N GLN A 188 44.43 -16.99 -4.89
CA GLN A 188 45.33 -16.26 -4.00
C GLN A 188 44.66 -15.79 -2.70
N LEU A 189 43.33 -15.96 -2.57
CA LEU A 189 42.61 -15.59 -1.36
C LEU A 189 42.92 -16.57 -0.21
N PRO A 190 43.23 -16.05 1.00
CA PRO A 190 43.39 -16.89 2.17
C PRO A 190 42.06 -17.57 2.50
N MET A 191 42.07 -18.91 2.48
CA MET A 191 40.90 -19.76 2.73
C MET A 191 41.09 -20.61 3.99
N SER A 192 41.95 -20.18 4.92
CA SER A 192 42.31 -20.97 6.09
C SER A 192 41.17 -21.07 7.11
N ASP A 193 40.33 -20.05 7.19
CA ASP A 193 39.05 -20.07 7.90
C ASP A 193 37.98 -19.19 7.23
N PHE A 194 36.75 -19.25 7.74
CA PHE A 194 35.62 -18.49 7.19
C PHE A 194 35.75 -16.97 7.40
N ALA A 195 36.43 -16.52 8.46
CA ALA A 195 36.62 -15.11 8.75
C ALA A 195 37.62 -14.47 7.77
N GLU A 196 38.72 -15.15 7.46
CA GLU A 196 39.69 -14.71 6.46
C GLU A 196 39.07 -14.66 5.05
N LEU A 197 38.32 -15.70 4.67
CA LEU A 197 37.62 -15.73 3.38
C LEU A 197 36.63 -14.56 3.25
N THR A 198 35.77 -14.36 4.25
CA THR A 198 34.77 -13.28 4.20
C THR A 198 35.39 -11.89 4.26
N SER A 199 36.55 -11.73 4.91
CA SER A 199 37.32 -10.49 4.90
C SER A 199 38.03 -10.23 3.57
N GLY A 200 38.45 -11.27 2.84
CA GLY A 200 39.22 -11.16 1.60
C GLY A 200 38.37 -11.08 0.32
N VAL A 201 37.20 -11.73 0.30
CA VAL A 201 36.39 -11.88 -0.91
C VAL A 201 35.79 -10.56 -1.42
N ILE A 202 35.35 -9.67 -0.53
CA ILE A 202 34.77 -8.38 -0.93
C ILE A 202 35.85 -7.46 -1.54
N PRO A 203 37.01 -7.22 -0.89
CA PRO A 203 38.11 -6.48 -1.51
C PRO A 203 38.56 -7.07 -2.85
N TRP A 204 38.67 -8.41 -2.95
CA TRP A 204 39.03 -9.06 -4.20
C TRP A 204 38.00 -8.81 -5.31
N LEU A 205 36.71 -8.91 -5.00
CA LEU A 205 35.64 -8.65 -5.97
C LEU A 205 35.65 -7.19 -6.42
N GLU A 206 35.85 -6.27 -5.48
CA GLU A 206 35.97 -4.84 -5.79
C GLU A 206 37.21 -4.54 -6.64
N GLU A 207 38.32 -5.26 -6.46
CA GLU A 207 39.56 -5.02 -7.19
C GLU A 207 39.58 -5.68 -8.57
N HIS A 208 39.18 -6.95 -8.68
CA HIS A 208 39.41 -7.80 -9.85
C HIS A 208 38.16 -8.00 -10.73
N CYS A 209 36.95 -7.80 -10.21
CA CYS A 209 35.71 -8.04 -10.96
C CYS A 209 35.08 -6.76 -11.55
N LYS A 210 35.85 -5.67 -11.69
CA LYS A 210 35.32 -4.42 -12.23
C LYS A 210 34.94 -4.58 -13.71
N PRO A 211 33.84 -3.97 -14.19
CA PRO A 211 33.39 -4.12 -15.58
C PRO A 211 34.42 -3.74 -16.65
N HIS A 212 35.33 -2.81 -16.37
CA HIS A 212 36.37 -2.42 -17.33
C HIS A 212 37.48 -3.46 -17.43
N LEU A 213 37.90 -4.10 -16.33
CA LEU A 213 38.91 -5.16 -16.35
C LEU A 213 38.42 -6.36 -17.17
N LEU A 214 37.16 -6.77 -16.95
CA LEU A 214 36.55 -7.83 -17.73
C LEU A 214 36.47 -7.50 -19.23
N ARG A 215 36.17 -6.23 -19.58
CA ARG A 215 36.21 -5.75 -20.96
C ARG A 215 37.62 -5.81 -21.54
N ASP A 216 38.65 -5.51 -20.75
CA ASP A 216 40.03 -5.60 -21.19
C ASP A 216 40.43 -7.06 -21.49
N VAL A 217 40.03 -8.03 -20.65
CA VAL A 217 40.22 -9.47 -20.94
C VAL A 217 39.57 -9.85 -22.27
N VAL A 218 38.30 -9.45 -22.46
CA VAL A 218 37.54 -9.71 -23.70
C VAL A 218 38.28 -9.12 -24.91
N ASN A 219 38.71 -7.87 -24.83
CA ASN A 219 39.40 -7.20 -25.92
C ASN A 219 40.74 -7.86 -26.25
N ARG A 220 41.53 -8.26 -25.24
CA ARG A 220 42.79 -9.00 -25.44
C ARG A 220 42.56 -10.33 -26.14
N MET A 221 41.55 -11.08 -25.71
CA MET A 221 41.22 -12.37 -26.32
C MET A 221 40.72 -12.23 -27.76
N LEU A 222 39.84 -11.26 -28.02
CA LEU A 222 39.36 -10.98 -29.38
C LEU A 222 40.52 -10.54 -30.29
N ALA A 223 41.45 -9.73 -29.79
CA ALA A 223 42.65 -9.34 -30.54
C ALA A 223 43.54 -10.55 -30.86
N HIS A 224 43.75 -11.45 -29.90
CA HIS A 224 44.53 -12.67 -30.09
C HIS A 224 43.90 -13.63 -31.12
N ILE A 225 42.59 -13.85 -31.04
CA ILE A 225 41.86 -14.68 -32.02
C ILE A 225 41.93 -14.06 -33.43
N THR A 226 41.79 -12.74 -33.52
CA THR A 226 41.88 -12.02 -34.81
C THR A 226 43.27 -12.12 -35.41
N ALA A 227 44.33 -12.00 -34.60
CA ALA A 227 45.71 -12.14 -35.05
C ALA A 227 46.01 -13.56 -35.57
N ASN A 228 45.51 -14.59 -34.88
CA ASN A 228 45.73 -15.98 -35.27
C ASN A 228 45.02 -16.36 -36.58
N CYS A 229 43.86 -15.76 -36.88
CA CYS A 229 43.18 -15.95 -38.16
C CYS A 229 43.94 -15.34 -39.35
N THR A 230 44.74 -14.29 -39.14
CA THR A 230 45.53 -13.65 -40.22
C THR A 230 46.81 -14.41 -40.60
N ALA A 231 47.28 -15.32 -39.75
CA ALA A 231 48.50 -16.09 -40.00
C ALA A 231 48.29 -17.33 -40.90
N ASP A 232 47.06 -17.86 -40.99
CA ASP A 232 46.75 -19.12 -41.69
C ASP A 232 46.45 -18.95 -43.20
N SER A 233 46.41 -17.71 -43.71
CA SER A 233 46.06 -17.41 -45.12
C SER A 233 47.26 -17.03 -46.00
N GLY A 234 48.49 -17.29 -45.54
CA GLY A 234 49.73 -16.76 -46.12
C GLY A 234 50.75 -17.76 -46.65
N ALA A 235 50.38 -18.98 -47.06
CA ALA A 235 51.30 -19.92 -47.72
C ALA A 235 51.18 -19.82 -49.27
N PRO A 236 52.21 -19.35 -50.01
CA PRO A 236 52.22 -19.44 -51.46
C PRO A 236 52.62 -20.86 -51.88
N ASP A 237 51.73 -21.53 -52.60
CA ASP A 237 51.99 -22.78 -53.30
C ASP A 237 53.02 -22.52 -54.43
N LEU A 238 54.28 -22.83 -54.17
CA LEU A 238 55.33 -22.95 -55.18
C LEU A 238 55.46 -24.45 -55.52
N GLY A 239 54.70 -24.89 -56.51
CA GLY A 239 54.65 -26.30 -56.93
C GLY A 239 54.47 -26.46 -58.45
N ASN A 240 55.59 -26.38 -59.17
CA ASN A 240 55.93 -27.10 -60.41
C ASN A 240 54.96 -27.10 -61.61
N ARG A 241 55.38 -26.42 -62.68
CA ARG A 241 55.04 -26.81 -64.06
C ARG A 241 56.33 -26.91 -64.89
N GLU A 242 56.97 -28.07 -64.82
CA GLU A 242 57.94 -28.53 -65.82
C GLU A 242 57.21 -29.00 -67.09
N MET A 243 57.76 -28.54 -68.22
CA MET A 243 57.89 -29.19 -69.53
C MET A 243 56.85 -30.23 -69.97
N ASN A 244 55.95 -29.85 -70.88
CA ASN A 244 55.95 -30.30 -72.29
C ASN A 244 54.89 -29.54 -73.09
#